data_AF-A0AAV5A6B7-F1
#
_entry.id   AF-A0AAV5A6B7-F1
#
_cell.length_a   1.000
_cell.length_b   1.000
_cell.length_c   1.000
_cell.angle_alpha   90.00
_cell.angle_beta   90.00
_cell.angle_gamma   90.00
#
_symmetry.space_group_name_H-M   'P 1'
#
loop_
_entity.id
_entity.type
_entity.pdbx_description
1 polymer ?
#
loop_
_entity_poly.entity_id
_entity_poly.type
_entity_poly.pdbx_seq_one_letter_code
_entity_poly.pdbx_strand_id
1 'polypeptide(L)'
;MSKSVQPDKAPLVLNKFILHENKSRFFIVASNTSDSRHRMLKIDRTVQSELTILEDDAIYSGKQMSDILTMLEDGNKGSGGLGKARVFFGIAGFIRFTAGWYMILITKRLVVALIGGHYIYHVEQVDMIPVCFNQKIDKPNEEQRLINTFKQVDMSKNFYFSYTYDLTSTLQHNMTKMPDYANTSTRWTFNDRFAWNHHMLVGAFGKQQGGIIRSPWILPLVHGHVDQANVPDILQEQGT
;
A
#
# COMPACT_ATOMS: atom_id res chain seq x y z
N MET A 1 39.05 2.29 6.76
CA MET A 1 38.14 1.82 7.84
C MET A 1 36.72 1.86 7.32
N SER A 2 36.20 0.71 6.91
CA SER A 2 34.82 0.50 6.48
C SER A 2 33.88 0.69 7.67
N LYS A 3 33.07 1.76 7.66
CA LYS A 3 31.99 1.91 8.64
C LYS A 3 30.92 0.88 8.32
N SER A 4 30.81 -0.14 9.15
CA SER A 4 29.68 -1.07 9.17
C SER A 4 28.40 -0.27 9.40
N VAL A 5 27.46 -0.38 8.46
CA VAL A 5 26.11 0.16 8.60
C VAL A 5 25.41 -0.68 9.66
N GLN A 6 24.99 -0.05 10.77
CA GLN A 6 24.14 -0.73 11.76
C GLN A 6 22.85 -1.23 11.07
N PRO A 7 22.44 -2.49 11.28
CA PRO A 7 21.31 -3.12 10.58
C PRO A 7 19.94 -2.44 10.85
N ASP A 8 19.84 -1.63 11.90
CA ASP A 8 18.59 -0.96 12.32
C ASP A 8 18.23 0.32 11.55
N LYS A 9 19.04 0.75 10.58
CA LYS A 9 18.78 1.98 9.79
C LYS A 9 18.25 1.75 8.38
N ALA A 10 18.08 0.49 7.93
CA ALA A 10 17.54 0.23 6.61
C ALA A 10 16.04 0.54 6.55
N PRO A 11 15.56 1.32 5.54
CA PRO A 11 14.15 1.66 5.40
C PRO A 11 13.29 0.41 5.38
N LEU A 12 12.18 0.45 6.13
CA LEU A 12 11.25 -0.67 6.21
C LEU A 12 10.34 -0.65 4.98
N VAL A 13 10.53 -1.65 4.10
CA VAL A 13 9.65 -1.89 2.96
C VAL A 13 8.61 -2.91 3.38
N LEU A 14 7.33 -2.54 3.28
CA LEU A 14 6.18 -3.38 3.57
C LEU A 14 5.69 -4.03 2.27
N ASN A 15 5.52 -5.36 2.27
CA ASN A 15 5.08 -6.08 1.06
C ASN A 15 4.19 -7.31 1.31
N LYS A 16 3.95 -7.66 2.56
CA LYS A 16 2.98 -8.66 2.98
C LYS A 16 1.97 -7.96 3.87
N PHE A 17 0.69 -8.05 3.54
CA PHE A 17 -0.36 -7.37 4.29
C PHE A 17 -1.45 -8.35 4.69
N ILE A 18 -1.89 -8.25 5.94
CA ILE A 18 -2.98 -9.03 6.50
C ILE A 18 -3.98 -8.07 7.11
N LEU A 19 -5.22 -8.15 6.64
CA LEU A 19 -6.35 -7.42 7.18
C LEU A 19 -7.11 -8.32 8.16
N HIS A 20 -7.26 -7.84 9.38
CA HIS A 20 -8.21 -8.33 10.37
C HIS A 20 -9.33 -7.29 10.52
N GLU A 21 -10.55 -7.76 10.68
CA GLU A 21 -11.71 -6.87 10.74
C GLU A 21 -12.68 -7.29 11.83
N ASN A 22 -13.18 -6.29 12.56
CA ASN A 22 -14.34 -6.44 13.41
C ASN A 22 -15.31 -5.27 13.19
N LYS A 23 -16.35 -5.15 14.02
CA LYS A 23 -17.39 -4.13 13.86
C LYS A 23 -16.88 -2.70 14.11
N SER A 24 -15.82 -2.53 14.90
CA SER A 24 -15.35 -1.21 15.33
C SER A 24 -14.07 -0.79 14.62
N ARG A 25 -13.23 -1.73 14.18
CA ARG A 25 -11.92 -1.44 13.62
C ARG A 25 -11.50 -2.41 12.52
N PHE A 26 -10.72 -1.88 11.59
CA PHE A 26 -9.76 -2.68 10.83
C PHE A 26 -8.42 -2.65 11.54
N PHE A 27 -7.75 -3.80 11.55
CA PHE A 27 -6.35 -3.92 11.95
C PHE A 27 -5.59 -4.48 10.75
N ILE A 28 -4.63 -3.71 10.24
CA ILE A 28 -3.79 -4.15 9.14
C ILE A 28 -2.40 -4.37 9.69
N VAL A 29 -1.93 -5.60 9.60
CA VAL A 29 -0.54 -5.96 9.86
C VAL A 29 0.19 -5.97 8.54
N ALA A 30 1.29 -5.24 8.46
CA ALA A 30 2.19 -5.30 7.32
C ALA A 30 3.58 -5.71 7.74
N SER A 31 4.22 -6.56 6.94
CA SER A 31 5.58 -7.02 7.19
C SER A 31 6.48 -6.88 5.97
N ASN A 32 7.79 -6.91 6.24
CA ASN A 32 8.81 -6.99 5.20
C ASN A 32 8.91 -8.39 4.60
N THR A 33 9.71 -8.54 3.54
CA THR A 33 9.85 -9.82 2.81
C THR A 33 10.20 -10.99 3.73
N SER A 34 11.12 -10.78 4.67
CA SER A 34 11.59 -11.81 5.61
C SER A 34 10.64 -12.07 6.78
N ASP A 35 9.52 -11.34 6.88
CA ASP A 35 8.53 -11.46 7.97
C ASP A 35 9.16 -11.29 9.37
N SER A 36 10.14 -10.39 9.47
CA SER A 36 10.92 -10.16 10.69
C SER A 36 10.64 -8.82 11.34
N ARG A 37 10.10 -7.86 10.56
CA ARG A 37 9.74 -6.52 11.01
C ARG A 37 8.32 -6.22 10.55
N HIS A 38 7.48 -5.84 11.49
CA HIS A 38 6.05 -5.62 11.28
C HIS A 38 5.63 -4.23 11.73
N ARG A 39 4.63 -3.66 11.05
CA ARG A 39 3.88 -2.46 11.50
C ARG A 39 2.39 -2.77 11.54
N MET A 40 1.66 -2.00 12.35
CA MET A 40 0.21 -2.09 12.49
C MET A 40 -0.43 -0.76 12.09
N LEU A 41 -1.47 -0.84 11.25
CA LEU A 41 -2.40 0.25 10.97
C LEU A 41 -3.74 -0.07 11.61
N LYS A 42 -4.38 0.91 12.26
CA LYS A 42 -5.75 0.76 12.76
C LYS A 42 -6.66 1.76 12.05
N ILE A 43 -7.81 1.33 11.59
CA ILE A 43 -8.81 2.19 10.95
C ILE A 43 -10.11 2.10 11.74
N ASP A 44 -10.66 3.23 12.14
CA ASP A 44 -11.96 3.28 12.81
C ASP A 44 -13.10 2.97 11.83
N ARG A 45 -14.07 2.16 12.25
CA ARG A 45 -15.22 1.72 11.44
C ARG A 45 -16.57 2.16 12.03
N THR A 46 -16.55 3.01 13.06
CA THR A 46 -17.74 3.38 13.82
C THR A 46 -18.40 4.67 13.31
N VAL A 47 -17.62 5.52 12.64
CA VAL A 47 -18.08 6.81 12.10
C VAL A 47 -18.05 6.77 10.57
N GLN A 48 -19.21 6.95 9.92
CA GLN A 48 -19.29 6.90 8.45
C GLN A 48 -18.82 8.19 7.74
N SER A 49 -18.90 9.34 8.42
CA SER A 49 -18.60 10.67 7.85
C SER A 49 -17.10 10.98 7.76
N GLU A 50 -16.29 10.26 8.52
CA GLU A 50 -14.86 10.55 8.70
C GLU A 50 -14.03 9.29 8.48
N LEU A 51 -12.81 9.50 7.98
CA LEU A 51 -11.80 8.46 7.87
C LEU A 51 -10.72 8.73 8.92
N THR A 52 -10.69 7.88 9.94
CA THR A 52 -9.71 7.96 11.03
C THR A 52 -8.76 6.77 10.95
N ILE A 53 -7.52 7.08 10.58
CA ILE A 53 -6.43 6.10 10.46
C ILE A 53 -5.41 6.43 11.56
N LEU A 54 -5.07 5.41 12.34
CA LEU A 54 -4.06 5.48 13.39
C LEU A 54 -2.87 4.64 12.95
N GLU A 55 -1.80 5.35 12.58
CA GLU A 55 -0.48 4.78 12.34
C GLU A 55 0.31 4.76 13.64
N ASP A 56 0.91 3.62 13.95
CA ASP A 56 1.90 3.50 15.01
C ASP A 56 3.29 3.38 14.38
N ASP A 57 4.23 4.20 14.85
CA ASP A 57 5.63 4.22 14.40
C ASP A 57 6.48 3.08 14.95
N ALA A 58 5.95 2.30 15.89
CA ALA A 58 6.63 1.12 16.39
C ALA A 58 6.84 0.05 15.29
N ILE A 59 8.05 -0.50 15.27
CA ILE A 59 8.41 -1.68 14.50
C ILE A 59 8.43 -2.87 15.46
N TYR A 60 7.61 -3.87 15.17
CA TYR A 60 7.44 -5.05 15.98
C TYR A 60 8.22 -6.23 15.39
N SER A 61 8.78 -7.07 16.25
CA SER A 61 9.20 -8.43 15.89
C SER A 61 7.98 -9.34 15.70
N GLY A 62 8.19 -10.50 15.07
CA GLY A 62 7.11 -11.48 14.89
C GLY A 62 6.47 -11.93 16.21
N LYS A 63 7.27 -12.12 17.27
CA LYS A 63 6.75 -12.46 18.60
C LYS A 63 5.87 -11.35 19.18
N GLN A 64 6.37 -10.10 19.18
CA GLN A 64 5.60 -8.96 19.69
C GLN A 64 4.30 -8.76 18.90
N MET A 65 4.34 -8.92 17.57
CA MET A 65 3.13 -8.80 16.75
C MET A 65 2.13 -9.90 17.06
N SER A 66 2.60 -11.14 17.25
CA SER A 66 1.74 -12.26 17.67
C SER A 66 1.08 -11.98 19.02
N ASP A 67 1.86 -11.51 20.01
CA ASP A 67 1.34 -11.19 21.35
C ASP A 67 0.26 -10.08 21.27
N ILE A 68 0.49 -9.04 20.45
CA ILE A 68 -0.49 -7.97 20.20
C ILE A 68 -1.77 -8.52 19.57
N LEU A 69 -1.65 -9.38 18.55
CA LEU A 69 -2.82 -9.99 17.91
C LEU A 69 -3.60 -10.87 18.89
N THR A 70 -2.92 -11.65 19.74
CA THR A 70 -3.58 -12.44 20.79
C THR A 70 -4.32 -11.55 21.79
N MET A 71 -3.69 -10.47 22.25
CA MET A 71 -4.34 -9.51 23.16
C MET A 71 -5.55 -8.83 22.51
N LEU A 72 -5.46 -8.50 21.22
CA LEU A 72 -6.58 -7.92 20.47
C LEU A 72 -7.71 -8.93 20.26
N GLU A 73 -7.40 -10.19 19.97
CA GLU A 73 -8.38 -11.27 19.87
C GLU A 73 -9.14 -11.40 21.19
N ASP A 74 -8.42 -11.56 22.30
CA ASP A 74 -8.98 -11.73 23.64
C ASP A 74 -9.81 -10.52 24.08
N GLY A 75 -9.28 -9.31 23.90
CA GLY A 75 -9.96 -8.07 24.25
C GLY A 75 -11.21 -7.80 23.41
N ASN A 76 -11.31 -8.36 22.20
CA ASN A 76 -12.47 -8.21 21.32
C ASN A 76 -13.36 -9.46 21.27
N LYS A 77 -13.12 -10.50 22.09
CA LYS A 77 -13.94 -11.72 22.12
C LYS A 77 -15.44 -11.43 22.20
N GLY A 78 -15.85 -10.48 23.06
CA GLY A 78 -17.26 -10.07 23.21
C GLY A 78 -17.87 -9.41 21.98
N SER A 79 -17.06 -8.98 21.01
CA SER A 79 -17.47 -8.37 19.74
C SER A 79 -17.12 -9.22 18.50
N GLY A 80 -16.71 -10.48 18.69
CA GLY A 80 -16.36 -11.41 17.61
C GLY A 80 -14.85 -11.53 17.31
N GLY A 81 -13.98 -11.06 18.20
CA GLY A 81 -12.52 -11.16 18.06
C GLY A 81 -11.94 -10.22 16.98
N LEU A 82 -10.85 -10.64 16.34
CA LEU A 82 -10.20 -10.00 15.19
C LEU A 82 -10.84 -10.38 13.84
N GLY A 83 -11.85 -11.25 13.87
CA GLY A 83 -12.48 -11.77 12.65
C GLY A 83 -11.53 -12.56 11.75
N LYS A 84 -11.97 -12.85 10.53
CA LYS A 84 -11.19 -13.64 9.58
C LYS A 84 -10.08 -12.81 8.93
N ALA A 85 -8.85 -13.30 9.05
CA ALA A 85 -7.69 -12.74 8.37
C ALA A 85 -7.84 -12.81 6.84
N ARG A 86 -7.52 -11.72 6.14
CA ARG A 86 -7.46 -11.66 4.68
C ARG A 86 -6.09 -11.16 4.24
N VAL A 87 -5.42 -11.93 3.39
CA VAL A 87 -4.14 -11.52 2.79
C VAL A 87 -4.41 -10.60 1.61
N PHE A 88 -3.62 -9.55 1.49
CA PHE A 88 -3.61 -8.65 0.34
C PHE A 88 -2.21 -8.07 0.15
N PHE A 89 -2.02 -7.25 -0.88
CA PHE A 89 -0.71 -6.84 -1.38
C PHE A 89 -0.46 -5.33 -1.35
N GLY A 90 -1.42 -4.54 -0.90
CA GLY A 90 -1.25 -3.10 -0.75
C GLY A 90 -2.58 -2.37 -0.67
N ILE A 91 -2.55 -1.19 -0.06
CA ILE A 91 -3.70 -0.27 -0.03
C ILE A 91 -3.55 0.64 -1.25
N ALA A 92 -4.46 0.53 -2.21
CA ALA A 92 -4.49 1.45 -3.36
C ALA A 92 -5.01 2.84 -2.93
N GLY A 93 -5.84 2.91 -1.90
CA GLY A 93 -6.25 4.15 -1.26
C GLY A 93 -7.67 4.08 -0.73
N PHE A 94 -8.22 5.26 -0.44
CA PHE A 94 -9.56 5.43 0.12
C PHE A 94 -10.36 6.40 -0.74
N ILE A 95 -11.62 6.08 -0.97
CA ILE A 95 -12.54 6.93 -1.72
C ILE A 95 -13.82 7.16 -0.91
N ARG A 96 -14.33 8.38 -0.93
CA ARG A 96 -15.58 8.74 -0.28
C ARG A 96 -16.68 8.91 -1.32
N PHE A 97 -17.77 8.17 -1.15
CA PHE A 97 -19.02 8.38 -1.88
C PHE A 97 -20.06 9.07 -0.98
N THR A 98 -21.34 9.06 -1.36
CA THR A 98 -22.38 9.74 -0.60
C THR A 98 -22.66 9.09 0.75
N ALA A 99 -22.55 7.76 0.84
CA ALA A 99 -22.84 7.02 2.07
C ALA A 99 -21.65 6.90 3.02
N GLY A 100 -20.42 6.92 2.52
CA GLY A 100 -19.24 6.81 3.38
C GLY A 100 -17.93 6.55 2.64
N TRP A 101 -16.93 6.15 3.42
CA TRP A 101 -15.60 5.82 2.94
C TRP A 101 -15.48 4.34 2.56
N TYR A 102 -14.78 4.09 1.46
CA TYR A 102 -14.44 2.77 0.96
C TYR A 102 -12.92 2.64 0.86
N MET A 103 -12.40 1.50 1.29
CA MET A 103 -10.99 1.14 1.17
C MET A 103 -10.79 0.26 -0.06
N ILE A 104 -9.80 0.61 -0.89
CA ILE A 104 -9.43 -0.13 -2.09
C ILE A 104 -8.16 -0.93 -1.82
N LEU A 105 -8.27 -2.25 -1.91
CA LEU A 105 -7.19 -3.20 -1.61
C LEU A 105 -6.74 -3.91 -2.88
N ILE A 106 -5.43 -4.04 -3.07
CA ILE A 106 -4.86 -4.89 -4.12
C ILE A 106 -4.82 -6.32 -3.59
N THR A 107 -5.69 -7.19 -4.09
CA THR A 107 -5.85 -8.57 -3.60
C THR A 107 -5.10 -9.60 -4.44
N LYS A 108 -4.70 -9.24 -5.67
CA LYS A 108 -3.75 -10.03 -6.48
C LYS A 108 -2.83 -9.10 -7.27
N ARG A 109 -1.61 -9.59 -7.52
CA ARG A 109 -0.59 -8.92 -8.32
C ARG A 109 0.28 -9.94 -9.05
N LEU A 110 0.89 -9.52 -10.14
CA LEU A 110 1.81 -10.32 -10.94
C LEU A 110 3.13 -9.58 -11.13
N VAL A 111 4.28 -10.26 -10.99
CA VAL A 111 5.58 -9.69 -11.39
C VAL A 111 5.63 -9.64 -12.91
N VAL A 112 5.87 -8.46 -13.49
CA VAL A 112 5.93 -8.29 -14.96
C VAL A 112 7.29 -7.81 -15.46
N ALA A 113 8.12 -7.22 -14.59
CA ALA A 113 9.46 -6.79 -14.94
C ALA A 113 10.38 -6.71 -13.71
N LEU A 114 11.67 -6.65 -13.96
CA LEU A 114 12.77 -6.45 -13.01
C LEU A 114 13.70 -5.36 -13.58
N ILE A 115 13.71 -4.18 -12.94
CA ILE A 115 14.57 -3.05 -13.32
C ILE A 115 15.58 -2.79 -12.21
N GLY A 116 16.88 -2.97 -12.49
CA GLY A 116 17.94 -2.67 -11.52
C GLY A 116 17.79 -3.36 -10.15
N GLY A 117 17.25 -4.58 -10.11
CA GLY A 117 16.97 -5.31 -8.86
C GLY A 117 15.61 -4.99 -8.22
N HIS A 118 14.80 -4.13 -8.82
CA HIS A 118 13.47 -3.77 -8.36
C HIS A 118 12.38 -4.43 -9.20
N TYR A 119 11.51 -5.21 -8.54
CA TYR A 119 10.36 -5.80 -9.21
C TYR A 119 9.29 -4.76 -9.50
N ILE A 120 8.73 -4.84 -10.70
CA ILE A 120 7.52 -4.14 -11.11
C ILE A 120 6.37 -5.14 -11.10
N TYR A 121 5.27 -4.75 -10.49
CA TYR A 121 4.08 -5.56 -10.35
C TYR A 121 2.92 -4.96 -11.14
N HIS A 122 2.21 -5.80 -11.88
CA HIS A 122 0.89 -5.51 -12.41
C HIS A 122 -0.17 -5.80 -11.35
N VAL A 123 -1.18 -4.92 -11.25
CA VAL A 123 -2.36 -5.14 -10.40
C VAL A 123 -3.29 -6.11 -11.13
N GLU A 124 -3.56 -7.27 -10.54
CA GLU A 124 -4.41 -8.31 -11.16
C GLU A 124 -5.84 -8.30 -10.61
N GLN A 125 -6.00 -7.92 -9.34
CA GLN A 125 -7.31 -7.86 -8.72
C GLN A 125 -7.31 -6.79 -7.63
N VAL A 126 -8.40 -6.04 -7.57
CA VAL A 126 -8.70 -5.11 -6.49
C VAL A 126 -10.05 -5.44 -5.86
N ASP A 127 -10.13 -5.25 -4.55
CA ASP A 127 -11.37 -5.35 -3.79
C ASP A 127 -11.69 -3.97 -3.18
N MET A 128 -12.97 -3.59 -3.24
CA MET A 128 -13.47 -2.37 -2.61
C MET A 128 -14.37 -2.75 -1.44
N ILE A 129 -14.01 -2.32 -0.23
CA ILE A 129 -14.77 -2.63 0.99
C ILE A 129 -15.19 -1.35 1.73
N PRO A 130 -16.44 -1.27 2.23
CA PRO A 130 -16.87 -0.12 3.03
C PRO A 130 -16.12 -0.09 4.37
N VAL A 131 -15.66 1.10 4.76
CA VAL A 131 -14.95 1.31 6.01
C VAL A 131 -15.90 1.20 7.19
N CYS A 132 -17.04 1.89 7.15
CA CYS A 132 -18.02 1.80 8.23
C CYS A 132 -18.75 0.46 8.19
N PHE A 133 -18.82 -0.24 9.33
CA PHE A 133 -19.45 -1.57 9.41
C PHE A 133 -20.97 -1.51 9.16
N ASN A 134 -21.63 -0.48 9.70
CA ASN A 134 -23.08 -0.26 9.61
C ASN A 134 -23.41 1.00 8.79
N GLN A 135 -22.73 1.17 7.66
CA GLN A 135 -22.89 2.31 6.78
C GLN A 135 -24.35 2.49 6.35
N LYS A 136 -24.94 3.65 6.68
CA LYS A 136 -26.29 4.01 6.24
C LYS A 136 -26.23 4.64 4.87
N ILE A 137 -27.07 4.16 3.95
CA ILE A 137 -27.13 4.64 2.57
C ILE A 137 -28.46 5.36 2.36
N ASP A 138 -28.47 6.68 2.54
CA ASP A 138 -29.69 7.50 2.41
C ASP A 138 -30.17 7.58 0.96
N LYS A 139 -29.24 7.53 -0.01
CA LYS A 139 -29.52 7.61 -1.44
C LYS A 139 -28.93 6.42 -2.22
N PRO A 140 -29.55 5.24 -2.17
CA PRO A 140 -28.99 4.02 -2.76
C PRO A 140 -28.69 4.12 -4.26
N ASN A 141 -29.58 4.77 -5.02
CA ASN A 141 -29.40 4.91 -6.47
C ASN A 141 -28.22 5.83 -6.83
N GLU A 142 -28.02 6.91 -6.08
CA GLU A 142 -26.90 7.84 -6.29
C GLU A 142 -25.57 7.17 -5.90
N GLU A 143 -25.56 6.48 -4.75
CA GLU A 143 -24.41 5.72 -4.28
C GLU A 143 -23.99 4.64 -5.29
N GLN A 144 -24.93 3.83 -5.75
CA GLN A 144 -24.66 2.76 -6.72
C GLN A 144 -24.16 3.34 -8.05
N ARG A 145 -24.70 4.49 -8.49
CA ARG A 145 -24.21 5.18 -9.70
C ARG A 145 -22.75 5.58 -9.55
N LEU A 146 -22.37 6.22 -8.43
CA LEU A 146 -20.99 6.63 -8.18
C LEU A 146 -20.02 5.45 -8.11
N ILE A 147 -20.43 4.36 -7.42
CA ILE A 147 -19.67 3.11 -7.37
C ILE A 147 -19.47 2.55 -8.78
N ASN A 148 -20.52 2.52 -9.60
CA ASN A 148 -20.43 2.00 -10.96
C ASN A 148 -19.53 2.88 -11.84
N THR A 149 -19.62 4.21 -11.72
CA THR A 149 -18.71 5.13 -12.42
C THR A 149 -17.26 4.90 -12.01
N PHE A 150 -16.97 4.74 -10.71
CA PHE A 150 -15.61 4.42 -10.25
C PHE A 150 -15.11 3.09 -10.82
N LYS A 151 -15.96 2.06 -10.85
CA LYS A 151 -15.66 0.73 -11.42
C LYS A 151 -15.48 0.71 -12.95
N GLN A 152 -15.80 1.79 -13.67
CA GLN A 152 -15.47 1.88 -15.10
C GLN A 152 -13.96 1.92 -15.33
N VAL A 153 -13.19 2.43 -14.36
CA VAL A 153 -11.74 2.30 -14.37
C VAL A 153 -11.36 0.95 -13.79
N ASP A 154 -11.03 0.04 -14.68
CA ASP A 154 -10.59 -1.30 -14.31
C ASP A 154 -9.13 -1.28 -13.83
N MET A 155 -8.95 -1.21 -12.51
CA MET A 155 -7.62 -1.24 -11.91
C MET A 155 -6.86 -2.55 -12.14
N SER A 156 -7.51 -3.61 -12.63
CA SER A 156 -6.83 -4.85 -13.02
C SER A 156 -6.20 -4.79 -14.41
N LYS A 157 -6.34 -3.67 -15.11
CA LYS A 157 -5.79 -3.48 -16.45
C LYS A 157 -4.86 -2.29 -16.47
N ASN A 158 -3.62 -2.52 -16.89
CA ASN A 158 -2.65 -1.46 -17.18
C ASN A 158 -2.22 -0.63 -15.96
N PHE A 159 -2.35 -1.18 -14.75
CA PHE A 159 -1.88 -0.54 -13.52
C PHE A 159 -0.67 -1.25 -12.95
N TYR A 160 0.36 -0.47 -12.65
CA TYR A 160 1.64 -0.98 -12.20
C TYR A 160 2.13 -0.26 -10.95
N PHE A 161 2.88 -0.99 -10.12
CA PHE A 161 3.55 -0.43 -8.95
C PHE A 161 4.85 -1.17 -8.65
N SER A 162 5.67 -0.58 -7.79
CA SER A 162 6.80 -1.26 -7.14
C SER A 162 6.84 -0.87 -5.68
N TYR A 163 7.22 -1.80 -4.80
CA TYR A 163 7.41 -1.49 -3.38
C TYR A 163 8.73 -0.80 -3.09
N THR A 164 9.70 -0.91 -4.00
CA THR A 164 11.10 -0.50 -3.75
C THR A 164 11.60 0.50 -4.77
N TYR A 165 10.79 0.85 -5.78
CA TYR A 165 11.17 1.77 -6.85
C TYR A 165 10.03 2.74 -7.18
N ASP A 166 10.38 4.00 -7.43
CA ASP A 166 9.42 5.04 -7.78
C ASP A 166 9.13 5.03 -9.29
N LEU A 167 8.02 4.40 -9.69
CA LEU A 167 7.56 4.35 -11.09
C LEU A 167 6.93 5.66 -11.58
N THR A 168 6.61 6.59 -10.68
CA THR A 168 6.01 7.88 -11.06
C THR A 168 7.04 8.86 -11.62
N SER A 169 8.32 8.51 -11.54
CA SER A 169 9.45 9.30 -11.97
C SER A 169 10.29 8.58 -13.02
N THR A 170 10.95 9.33 -13.89
CA THR A 170 11.89 8.77 -14.87
C THR A 170 13.12 8.20 -14.18
N LEU A 171 13.83 7.27 -14.85
CA LEU A 171 15.10 6.74 -14.34
C LEU A 171 16.13 7.85 -14.09
N GLN A 172 16.25 8.80 -15.03
CA GLN A 172 17.14 9.96 -14.88
C GLN A 172 16.82 10.73 -13.60
N HIS A 173 15.54 10.99 -13.31
CA HIS A 173 15.14 11.65 -12.08
C HIS A 173 15.50 10.82 -10.85
N ASN A 174 15.18 9.52 -10.84
CA ASN A 174 15.47 8.64 -9.72
C ASN A 174 16.97 8.48 -9.43
N MET A 175 17.82 8.49 -10.47
CA MET A 175 19.29 8.41 -10.32
C MET A 175 19.93 9.73 -9.92
N THR A 176 19.28 10.86 -10.18
CA THR A 176 19.81 12.21 -9.88
C THR A 176 19.27 12.80 -8.58
N LYS A 177 18.31 12.14 -7.92
CA LYS A 177 17.88 12.46 -6.55
C LYS A 177 19.11 12.39 -5.64
N MET A 178 19.55 13.53 -5.11
CA MET A 178 20.58 13.52 -4.08
C MET A 178 20.02 12.80 -2.84
N PRO A 179 20.71 11.77 -2.31
CA PRO A 179 20.32 11.19 -1.05
C PRO A 179 20.42 12.29 0.00
N ASP A 180 19.29 12.67 0.56
CA ASP A 180 19.24 13.71 1.58
C ASP A 180 19.82 13.13 2.88
N TYR A 181 21.15 13.22 3.02
CA TYR A 181 21.94 12.59 4.08
C TYR A 181 21.49 12.97 5.51
N ALA A 182 20.65 14.00 5.65
CA ALA A 182 20.13 14.46 6.92
C ALA A 182 18.89 13.71 7.43
N ASN A 183 18.20 12.90 6.60
CA ASN A 183 16.95 12.25 7.03
C ASN A 183 16.73 10.89 6.32
N THR A 184 17.43 9.85 6.80
CA THR A 184 17.38 8.46 6.28
C THR A 184 16.07 7.72 6.53
N SER A 185 15.11 8.35 7.21
CA SER A 185 13.77 7.83 7.40
C SER A 185 12.78 8.61 6.52
N THR A 186 12.10 7.88 5.62
CA THR A 186 10.77 8.19 5.07
C THR A 186 10.59 9.28 4.00
N ARG A 187 11.62 9.66 3.22
CA ARG A 187 11.41 10.53 2.03
C ARG A 187 11.05 9.76 0.75
N TRP A 188 9.96 9.01 0.78
CA TRP A 188 9.33 8.54 -0.45
C TRP A 188 8.55 9.69 -1.10
N THR A 189 9.25 10.57 -1.81
CA THR A 189 8.61 11.58 -2.65
C THR A 189 8.38 10.98 -4.03
N PHE A 190 7.12 10.67 -4.32
CA PHE A 190 6.64 10.29 -5.65
C PHE A 190 6.06 11.52 -6.35
N ASN A 191 6.05 11.49 -7.67
CA ASN A 191 5.46 12.52 -8.51
C ASN A 191 3.93 12.37 -8.52
N ASP A 192 3.24 13.36 -7.94
CA ASP A 192 1.78 13.40 -7.84
C ASP A 192 1.07 13.37 -9.20
N ARG A 193 1.67 13.98 -10.23
CA ARG A 193 1.14 14.00 -11.60
C ARG A 193 0.96 12.61 -12.20
N PHE A 194 1.85 11.67 -11.86
CA PHE A 194 1.85 10.32 -12.44
C PHE A 194 1.39 9.23 -11.46
N ALA A 195 1.21 9.58 -10.18
CA ALA A 195 0.54 8.73 -9.21
C ALA A 195 -0.98 8.79 -9.43
N TRP A 196 -1.52 7.85 -10.21
CA TRP A 196 -2.94 7.82 -10.56
C TRP A 196 -3.86 7.82 -9.33
N ASN A 197 -3.47 7.10 -8.27
CA ASN A 197 -4.21 7.02 -7.01
C ASN A 197 -3.85 8.12 -6.00
N HIS A 198 -3.18 9.21 -6.40
CA HIS A 198 -2.75 10.28 -5.50
C HIS A 198 -3.91 10.82 -4.65
N HIS A 199 -5.04 11.17 -5.28
CA HIS A 199 -6.21 11.69 -4.56
C HIS A 199 -6.83 10.69 -3.57
N MET A 200 -6.70 9.39 -3.84
CA MET A 200 -7.17 8.33 -2.94
C MET A 200 -6.26 8.15 -1.72
N LEU A 201 -4.98 8.57 -1.82
CA LEU A 201 -3.99 8.47 -0.76
C LEU A 201 -3.96 9.72 0.13
N VAL A 202 -4.13 10.92 -0.46
CA VAL A 202 -4.04 12.20 0.27
C VAL A 202 -5.06 12.31 1.40
N GLY A 203 -6.31 11.89 1.17
CA GLY A 203 -7.36 11.98 2.20
C GLY A 203 -7.04 11.16 3.46
N ALA A 204 -6.31 10.05 3.28
CA ALA A 204 -5.94 9.10 4.31
C ALA A 204 -4.61 9.45 5.00
N PHE A 205 -3.59 9.81 4.22
CA PHE A 205 -2.21 9.92 4.69
C PHE A 205 -1.61 11.34 4.56
N GLY A 206 -2.30 12.26 3.89
CA GLY A 206 -1.78 13.59 3.54
C GLY A 206 -1.96 14.68 4.60
N LYS A 207 -2.54 14.38 5.76
CA LYS A 207 -2.75 15.35 6.85
C LYS A 207 -1.48 15.70 7.65
N GLN A 208 -0.34 15.09 7.32
CA GLN A 208 0.95 15.34 7.97
C GLN A 208 1.51 16.71 7.52
N GLN A 209 2.01 17.50 8.47
CA GLN A 209 2.41 18.90 8.27
C GLN A 209 3.37 19.07 7.08
N GLY A 210 3.03 19.97 6.15
CA GLY A 210 3.88 20.34 5.01
C GLY A 210 3.48 19.77 3.64
N GLY A 211 2.32 19.09 3.52
CA GLY A 211 1.77 18.63 2.23
C GLY A 211 2.50 17.45 1.59
N ILE A 212 3.50 16.88 2.28
CA ILE A 212 4.29 15.73 1.81
C ILE A 212 3.76 14.47 2.48
N ILE A 213 3.37 13.50 1.68
CA ILE A 213 2.87 12.21 2.18
C ILE A 213 4.06 11.29 2.51
N ARG A 214 4.20 10.85 3.76
CA ARG A 214 5.43 10.17 4.27
C ARG A 214 5.20 8.80 4.91
N SER A 215 4.11 8.14 4.58
CA SER A 215 3.74 6.86 5.19
C SER A 215 4.28 5.65 4.40
N PRO A 216 4.83 4.61 5.06
CA PRO A 216 5.28 3.40 4.38
C PRO A 216 4.11 2.52 3.87
N TRP A 217 2.87 2.89 4.20
CA TRP A 217 1.66 2.21 3.76
C TRP A 217 1.23 2.61 2.34
N ILE A 218 1.86 3.64 1.79
CA ILE A 218 1.51 4.20 0.49
C ILE A 218 2.14 3.42 -0.64
N LEU A 219 1.35 3.20 -1.68
CA LEU A 219 1.75 2.51 -2.88
C LEU A 219 1.26 3.30 -4.10
N PRO A 220 2.11 4.13 -4.72
CA PRO A 220 1.74 4.85 -5.93
C PRO A 220 1.48 3.89 -7.09
N LEU A 221 0.33 4.04 -7.73
CA LEU A 221 -0.05 3.29 -8.92
C LEU A 221 0.15 4.16 -10.16
N VAL A 222 0.76 3.59 -11.20
CA VAL A 222 0.91 4.23 -12.51
C VAL A 222 0.04 3.49 -13.52
N HIS A 223 -0.77 4.24 -14.26
CA HIS A 223 -1.52 3.71 -15.39
C HIS A 223 -0.68 3.83 -16.67
N GLY A 224 -0.49 2.76 -17.42
CA GLY A 224 0.33 2.79 -18.63
C GLY A 224 0.64 1.41 -19.18
N HIS A 225 1.90 1.18 -19.55
CA HIS A 225 2.35 -0.10 -20.09
C HIS A 225 3.76 -0.40 -19.62
N VAL A 226 4.04 -1.68 -19.36
CA VAL A 226 5.37 -2.20 -19.02
C VAL A 226 5.59 -3.47 -19.81
N ASP A 227 6.71 -3.53 -20.51
CA ASP A 227 7.20 -4.71 -21.20
C ASP A 227 8.72 -4.84 -20.98
N GLN A 228 9.17 -6.08 -20.83
CA GLN A 228 10.59 -6.41 -20.68
C GLN A 228 10.87 -7.73 -21.39
N ALA A 229 11.76 -7.67 -22.38
CA ALA A 229 12.23 -8.84 -23.10
C ALA A 229 13.72 -9.07 -22.81
N ASN A 230 14.10 -10.33 -22.65
CA ASN A 230 15.51 -10.73 -22.69
C ASN A 230 15.93 -10.82 -24.16
N VAL A 231 16.96 -10.09 -24.54
CA VAL A 231 17.56 -10.20 -25.87
C VAL A 231 18.60 -11.33 -25.81
N PRO A 232 18.50 -12.38 -26.64
CA PRO A 232 19.54 -13.39 -26.75
C PRO A 232 20.84 -12.78 -27.26
N ASP A 233 21.98 -13.25 -26.76
CA ASP A 233 23.29 -12.86 -27.28
C ASP A 233 23.47 -13.42 -28.71
N ILE A 234 23.10 -12.65 -29.74
CA ILE A 234 23.38 -13.00 -31.14
C ILE A 234 24.75 -12.43 -31.51
N LEU A 235 25.84 -13.00 -30.98
CA LEU A 235 27.20 -12.83 -31.50
C LEU A 235 28.10 -13.97 -31.00
N GLN A 236 28.08 -15.14 -31.65
CA GLN A 236 29.24 -16.05 -31.64
C GLN A 236 29.32 -17.07 -32.79
N GLU A 237 28.65 -16.85 -33.93
CA GLU A 237 28.97 -17.59 -35.15
C GLU A 237 29.25 -16.59 -36.28
N GLN A 238 30.54 -16.22 -36.42
CA GLN A 238 31.28 -16.00 -37.67
C GLN A 238 32.74 -15.66 -37.30
N GLY A 239 33.62 -16.65 -37.45
CA GLY A 239 35.05 -16.60 -37.12
C GLY A 239 35.38 -17.84 -36.28
N THR A 240 35.94 -18.91 -36.83
CA THR A 240 36.93 -19.07 -37.90
C THR A 240 36.80 -20.45 -38.52
#